data_AF-A0A7Y5A0W1-F1
#
_entry.id   AF-A0A7Y5A0W1-F1
#
_cell.length_a   1.000
_cell.length_b   1.000
_cell.length_c   1.000
_cell.angle_alpha   90.00
_cell.angle_beta   90.00
_cell.angle_gamma   90.00
#
_symmetry.space_group_name_H-M   'P 1'
#
loop_
_entity.id
_entity.type
_entity.pdbx_description
1 polymer ?
#
loop_
_entity_poly.entity_id
_entity_poly.type
_entity_poly.pdbx_seq_one_letter_code
_entity_poly.pdbx_strand_id
1 'polypeptide(L)'
;MVEPIILPKNAIPISENKWIHFVNDSRGAEVMIDYSLKELEPMWHELESICSAGCCGIDAFDFYPENIAKAAGNLNVREICHQIDLLQAQLDKLEFKVFGSDRLELIIEKTEFQALLNHLLVHFSAQLHAST
;
A
#
# COMPACT_ATOMS: atom_id res chain seq x y z
N MET A 1 -17.60 18.50 20.58
CA MET A 1 -16.51 17.57 20.94
C MET A 1 -16.54 16.48 19.88
N VAL A 2 -15.49 16.37 19.07
CA VAL A 2 -15.35 15.26 18.12
C VAL A 2 -14.81 14.10 18.92
N GLU A 3 -15.49 12.96 18.91
CA GLU A 3 -14.95 11.75 19.55
C GLU A 3 -13.63 11.37 18.89
N PRO A 4 -12.61 10.98 19.67
CA PRO A 4 -11.34 10.54 19.08
C PRO A 4 -11.60 9.31 18.21
N ILE A 5 -11.17 9.37 16.96
CA ILE A 5 -11.23 8.22 16.05
C ILE A 5 -10.14 7.25 16.48
N ILE A 6 -10.55 6.08 16.92
CA ILE A 6 -9.65 5.02 17.35
C ILE A 6 -9.37 4.15 16.12
N LEU A 7 -8.12 4.18 15.64
CA LEU A 7 -7.68 3.29 14.57
C LEU A 7 -7.84 1.83 15.06
N PRO A 8 -8.57 0.98 14.32
CA PRO A 8 -8.68 -0.43 14.69
C PRO A 8 -7.31 -1.11 14.68
N LYS A 9 -7.13 -2.09 15.56
CA LYS A 9 -5.94 -2.94 15.54
C LYS A 9 -5.86 -3.66 14.18
N ASN A 10 -4.68 -3.69 13.57
CA ASN A 10 -4.42 -4.23 12.23
C ASN A 10 -5.22 -3.48 11.14
N ALA A 11 -4.97 -2.19 11.00
CA ALA A 11 -5.57 -1.39 9.96
C ALA A 11 -4.54 -0.45 9.35
N ILE A 12 -4.57 -0.32 8.03
CA ILE A 12 -3.70 0.58 7.28
C ILE A 12 -4.46 1.90 7.08
N PRO A 13 -4.07 3.00 7.74
CA PRO A 13 -4.79 4.25 7.64
C PRO A 13 -4.54 4.89 6.26
N ILE A 14 -5.62 5.29 5.59
CA ILE A 14 -5.59 5.89 4.24
C ILE A 14 -6.20 7.30 4.21
N SER A 15 -6.81 7.75 5.32
CA SER A 15 -7.14 9.14 5.63
C SER A 15 -7.51 9.24 7.12
N GLU A 16 -7.79 10.44 7.63
CA GLU A 16 -8.15 10.67 9.04
C GLU A 16 -9.25 9.72 9.58
N ASN A 17 -10.20 9.33 8.71
CA ASN A 17 -11.40 8.57 9.09
C ASN A 17 -11.59 7.31 8.24
N LYS A 18 -10.57 6.88 7.49
CA LYS A 18 -10.63 5.71 6.61
C LYS A 18 -9.38 4.87 6.75
N TRP A 19 -9.57 3.56 6.75
CA TRP A 19 -8.48 2.60 6.84
C TRP A 19 -8.87 1.32 6.09
N ILE A 20 -7.85 0.58 5.64
CA ILE A 20 -7.99 -0.77 5.11
C ILE A 20 -7.79 -1.71 6.29
N HIS A 21 -8.81 -2.47 6.64
CA HIS A 21 -8.68 -3.53 7.63
C HIS A 21 -7.78 -4.64 7.09
N PHE A 22 -6.95 -5.23 7.95
CA PHE A 22 -6.32 -6.50 7.64
C PHE A 22 -6.38 -7.51 8.78
N VAL A 23 -6.60 -8.77 8.42
CA VAL A 23 -6.70 -9.86 9.40
C VAL A 23 -5.30 -10.44 9.64
N ASN A 24 -4.72 -10.11 10.79
CA ASN A 24 -3.48 -10.73 11.29
C ASN A 24 -3.73 -12.13 11.95
N ASP A 25 -4.84 -12.80 11.59
CA ASP A 25 -5.18 -14.18 11.98
C ASP A 25 -5.39 -15.04 10.72
N SER A 26 -4.65 -14.75 9.64
CA SER A 26 -4.73 -15.50 8.40
C SER A 26 -4.22 -16.94 8.61
N ARG A 27 -5.15 -17.89 8.76
CA ARG A 27 -4.86 -19.33 8.98
C ARG A 27 -4.52 -20.09 7.69
N GLY A 28 -4.12 -19.38 6.63
CA GLY A 28 -3.84 -19.94 5.30
C GLY A 28 -2.35 -19.99 5.00
N ALA A 29 -1.96 -20.78 4.00
CA ALA A 29 -0.62 -20.68 3.43
C ALA A 29 -0.48 -19.32 2.73
N GLU A 30 0.49 -18.53 3.17
CA GLU A 30 0.87 -17.29 2.50
C GLU A 30 1.81 -17.57 1.32
N VAL A 31 1.79 -16.67 0.35
CA VAL A 31 2.81 -16.60 -0.69
C VAL A 31 3.56 -15.27 -0.55
N MET A 32 4.88 -15.33 -0.57
CA MET A 32 5.73 -14.15 -0.52
C MET A 32 5.69 -13.42 -1.87
N ILE A 33 5.42 -12.11 -1.84
CA ILE A 33 5.24 -11.29 -3.05
C ILE A 33 6.39 -10.31 -3.31
N ASP A 34 7.46 -10.31 -2.51
CA ASP A 34 8.55 -9.33 -2.61
C ASP A 34 9.19 -9.25 -4.00
N TYR A 35 9.26 -10.37 -4.72
CA TYR A 35 9.75 -10.38 -6.11
C TYR A 35 8.86 -9.52 -7.04
N SER A 36 7.54 -9.57 -6.85
CA SER A 36 6.57 -8.77 -7.60
C SER A 36 6.56 -7.31 -7.18
N LEU A 37 7.06 -6.97 -5.98
CA LEU A 37 7.14 -5.59 -5.50
C LEU A 37 8.34 -4.80 -6.03
N LYS A 38 9.34 -5.48 -6.60
CA LYS A 38 10.64 -4.89 -6.95
C LYS A 38 10.54 -3.67 -7.87
N GLU A 39 9.66 -3.69 -8.86
CA GLU A 39 9.50 -2.58 -9.82
C GLU A 39 8.83 -1.35 -9.18
N LEU A 40 8.20 -1.52 -8.01
CA LEU A 40 7.59 -0.46 -7.21
C LEU A 40 8.48 0.01 -6.05
N GLU A 41 9.72 -0.48 -5.94
CA GLU A 41 10.62 -0.09 -4.84
C GLU A 41 10.80 1.44 -4.69
N PRO A 42 10.94 2.23 -5.77
CA PRO A 42 11.00 3.69 -5.63
C PRO A 42 9.76 4.29 -4.97
N MET A 43 8.56 3.74 -5.27
CA MET A 43 7.32 4.17 -4.63
C MET A 43 7.29 3.82 -3.15
N TRP A 44 7.66 2.58 -2.80
CA TRP A 44 7.71 2.15 -1.40
C TRP A 44 8.71 2.99 -0.59
N HIS A 45 9.87 3.31 -1.17
CA HIS A 45 10.86 4.17 -0.54
C HIS A 45 10.33 5.58 -0.23
N GLU A 46 9.61 6.21 -1.16
CA GLU A 46 9.06 7.55 -0.94
C GLU A 46 7.88 7.57 0.04
N LEU A 47 7.12 6.47 0.14
CA LEU A 47 6.00 6.34 1.07
C LEU A 47 6.43 5.95 2.49
N GLU A 48 7.61 5.35 2.66
CA GLU A 48 8.22 4.97 3.95
C GLU A 48 8.76 6.22 4.67
N SER A 49 7.86 7.06 5.18
CA SER A 49 8.17 8.40 5.70
C SER A 49 8.01 8.55 7.22
N ILE A 50 7.39 7.60 7.91
CA ILE A 50 7.10 7.68 9.35
C ILE A 50 8.22 7.05 10.18
N CYS A 51 8.71 5.90 9.75
CA CYS A 51 9.67 5.03 10.45
C CYS A 51 10.40 4.18 9.38
N SER A 52 11.10 3.12 9.80
CA SER A 52 11.53 2.06 8.89
C SER A 52 10.61 0.83 8.98
N ALA A 53 10.36 0.16 7.86
CA ALA A 53 9.54 -1.04 7.80
C ALA A 53 10.07 -2.15 8.74
N GLY A 54 11.40 -2.32 8.82
CA GLY A 54 12.01 -3.28 9.75
C GLY A 54 11.78 -3.00 11.25
N CYS A 55 11.29 -1.80 11.61
CA CYS A 55 10.96 -1.46 13.00
C CYS A 55 9.45 -1.33 13.22
N CYS A 56 8.74 -0.72 12.27
CA CYS A 56 7.33 -0.34 12.42
C CYS A 56 6.39 -1.10 11.45
N GLY A 57 6.92 -2.01 10.65
CA GLY A 57 6.14 -2.75 9.68
C GLY A 57 5.48 -1.85 8.64
N ILE A 58 4.26 -2.22 8.27
CA ILE A 58 3.39 -1.41 7.41
C ILE A 58 3.06 -0.03 7.99
N ASP A 59 3.18 0.16 9.31
CA ASP A 59 2.98 1.46 9.98
C ASP A 59 4.15 2.44 9.74
N ALA A 60 5.24 2.00 9.11
CA ALA A 60 6.32 2.87 8.67
C ALA A 60 5.93 3.77 7.47
N PHE A 61 4.86 3.40 6.77
CA PHE A 61 4.43 4.03 5.54
C PHE A 61 3.25 4.96 5.78
N ASP A 62 3.24 6.10 5.07
CA ASP A 62 2.13 7.04 5.08
C ASP A 62 1.37 7.01 3.74
N PHE A 63 0.19 6.38 3.79
CA PHE A 63 -0.70 6.20 2.64
C PHE A 63 -1.76 7.30 2.52
N TYR A 64 -1.62 8.42 3.20
CA TYR A 64 -2.59 9.52 3.08
C TYR A 64 -2.46 10.21 1.72
N PRO A 65 -3.56 10.72 1.13
CA PRO A 65 -3.54 11.34 -0.19
C PRO A 65 -2.52 12.48 -0.33
N GLU A 66 -2.37 13.30 0.70
CA GLU A 66 -1.40 14.39 0.73
C GLU A 66 0.05 13.90 0.74
N ASN A 67 0.33 12.74 1.35
CA ASN A 67 1.67 12.17 1.35
C ASN A 67 1.96 11.43 0.04
N ILE A 68 0.97 10.75 -0.52
CA ILE A 68 1.05 10.18 -1.89
C ILE A 68 1.34 11.30 -2.90
N ALA A 69 0.68 12.46 -2.78
CA ALA A 69 0.94 13.61 -3.64
C ALA A 69 2.37 14.17 -3.48
N LYS A 70 2.91 14.20 -2.26
CA LYS A 70 4.31 14.58 -2.03
C LYS A 70 5.29 13.59 -2.66
N ALA A 71 5.09 12.29 -2.42
CA ALA A 71 5.90 11.22 -3.00
C ALA A 71 5.89 11.27 -4.53
N ALA A 72 4.73 11.55 -5.14
CA ALA A 72 4.58 11.71 -6.58
C ALA A 72 5.50 12.79 -7.18
N GLY A 73 5.87 13.82 -6.42
CA GLY A 73 6.79 14.87 -6.86
C GLY A 73 8.21 14.37 -7.18
N ASN A 74 8.61 13.22 -6.62
CA ASN A 74 9.92 12.60 -6.81
C ASN A 74 9.90 11.40 -7.76
N LEU A 75 8.72 11.02 -8.27
CA LEU A 75 8.51 9.76 -9.00
C LEU A 75 8.07 9.99 -10.44
N ASN A 76 8.35 9.02 -11.30
CA ASN A 76 7.67 8.93 -12.59
C ASN A 76 6.27 8.34 -12.39
N VAL A 77 5.30 9.20 -12.09
CA VAL A 77 3.92 8.81 -11.76
C VAL A 77 3.28 7.91 -12.83
N ARG A 78 3.55 8.16 -14.12
CA ARG A 78 3.01 7.33 -15.21
C ARG A 78 3.53 5.90 -15.13
N GLU A 79 4.82 5.74 -14.85
CA GLU A 79 5.44 4.43 -14.67
C GLU A 79 4.90 3.74 -13.42
N ILE A 80 4.77 4.45 -12.30
CA ILE A 80 4.21 3.90 -11.06
C ILE A 80 2.78 3.37 -11.29
N CYS A 81 1.90 4.15 -11.92
CA CYS A 81 0.55 3.68 -12.24
C CYS A 81 0.57 2.42 -13.10
N HIS A 82 1.43 2.38 -14.12
CA HIS A 82 1.58 1.20 -14.98
C HIS A 82 2.05 -0.04 -14.20
N GLN A 83 3.03 0.11 -13.31
CA GLN A 83 3.54 -0.98 -12.49
C GLN A 83 2.52 -1.45 -11.44
N ILE A 84 1.69 -0.56 -10.88
CA ILE A 84 0.58 -0.97 -10.02
C ILE A 84 -0.44 -1.81 -10.78
N ASP A 85 -0.81 -1.42 -12.02
CA ASP A 85 -1.72 -2.21 -12.86
C ASP A 85 -1.15 -3.60 -13.18
N LEU A 86 0.14 -3.68 -13.52
CA LEU A 86 0.83 -4.94 -13.78
C LEU A 86 0.85 -5.83 -12.53
N LEU A 87 1.15 -5.25 -11.36
CA LEU A 87 1.14 -5.98 -10.09
C LEU A 87 -0.25 -6.53 -9.79
N GLN A 88 -1.30 -5.72 -9.90
CA GLN A 88 -2.68 -6.19 -9.69
C GLN A 88 -3.02 -7.37 -10.62
N ALA A 89 -2.69 -7.27 -11.91
CA ALA A 89 -2.94 -8.33 -12.88
C ALA A 89 -2.11 -9.60 -12.61
N GLN A 90 -0.91 -9.49 -12.01
CA GLN A 90 -0.12 -10.63 -11.57
C GLN A 90 -0.76 -11.31 -10.36
N LEU A 91 -1.13 -10.52 -9.34
CA LEU A 91 -1.73 -11.01 -8.11
C LEU A 91 -3.10 -11.67 -8.36
N ASP A 92 -3.87 -11.15 -9.32
CA ASP A 92 -5.16 -11.74 -9.72
C ASP A 92 -5.04 -13.19 -10.18
N LYS A 93 -3.93 -13.54 -10.83
CA LYS A 93 -3.66 -14.90 -11.33
C LYS A 93 -3.24 -15.88 -10.24
N LEU A 94 -2.84 -15.39 -9.06
CA LEU A 94 -2.47 -16.23 -7.93
C LEU A 94 -3.73 -16.80 -7.26
N GLU A 95 -3.74 -18.11 -7.02
CA GLU A 95 -4.82 -18.80 -6.29
C GLU A 95 -4.76 -18.54 -4.77
N PHE A 96 -3.63 -18.01 -4.29
CA PHE A 96 -3.41 -17.69 -2.89
C PHE A 96 -4.30 -16.52 -2.43
N LYS A 97 -4.81 -16.65 -1.21
CA LYS A 97 -5.67 -15.63 -0.58
C LYS A 97 -4.93 -14.75 0.41
N VAL A 98 -3.72 -15.13 0.81
CA VAL A 98 -2.91 -14.44 1.80
C VAL A 98 -1.55 -14.19 1.18
N PHE A 99 -1.09 -12.95 1.28
CA PHE A 99 0.22 -12.51 0.81
C PHE A 99 1.09 -12.13 2.00
N GLY A 100 2.37 -12.50 1.91
CA GLY A 100 3.42 -12.05 2.82
C GLY A 100 4.41 -11.16 2.09
N SER A 101 4.99 -10.20 2.79
CA SER A 101 6.10 -9.39 2.29
C SER A 101 7.08 -9.08 3.41
N ASP A 102 8.35 -9.39 3.18
CA ASP A 102 9.46 -8.97 4.05
C ASP A 102 9.71 -7.47 3.87
N ARG A 103 9.61 -6.93 2.65
CA ARG A 103 9.83 -5.50 2.36
C ARG A 103 8.87 -4.59 3.12
N LEU A 104 7.61 -5.02 3.24
CA LEU A 104 6.54 -4.28 3.91
C LEU A 104 6.33 -4.76 5.35
N GLU A 105 7.01 -5.84 5.77
CA GLU A 105 6.87 -6.48 7.09
C GLU A 105 5.38 -6.71 7.43
N LEU A 106 4.74 -7.50 6.57
CA LEU A 106 3.28 -7.50 6.37
C LEU A 106 2.78 -8.89 5.97
N ILE A 107 1.70 -9.34 6.61
CA ILE A 107 0.86 -10.47 6.16
C ILE A 107 -0.57 -9.94 5.98
N ILE A 108 -1.17 -10.16 4.82
CA ILE A 108 -2.43 -9.50 4.41
C ILE A 108 -3.27 -10.35 3.48
N GLU A 109 -4.60 -10.24 3.53
CA GLU A 109 -5.45 -10.90 2.54
C GLU A 109 -5.33 -10.24 1.17
N LYS A 110 -5.44 -11.04 0.11
CA LYS A 110 -5.36 -10.59 -1.29
C LYS A 110 -6.28 -9.41 -1.56
N THR A 111 -7.52 -9.46 -1.09
CA THR A 111 -8.51 -8.39 -1.28
C THR A 111 -8.14 -7.09 -0.57
N GLU A 112 -7.48 -7.18 0.58
CA GLU A 112 -7.07 -6.03 1.38
C GLU A 112 -5.83 -5.38 0.75
N PHE A 113 -4.88 -6.19 0.28
CA PHE A 113 -3.73 -5.68 -0.48
C PHE A 113 -4.15 -5.06 -1.81
N GLN A 114 -5.14 -5.64 -2.50
CA GLN A 114 -5.74 -5.05 -3.69
C GLN A 114 -6.42 -3.72 -3.39
N ALA A 115 -7.09 -3.59 -2.24
CA ALA A 115 -7.65 -2.30 -1.82
C ALA A 115 -6.56 -1.24 -1.63
N LEU A 116 -5.40 -1.61 -1.08
CA LEU A 116 -4.25 -0.73 -0.93
C LEU A 116 -3.69 -0.30 -2.30
N LEU A 117 -3.46 -1.25 -3.20
CA LEU A 117 -2.98 -0.95 -4.56
C LEU A 117 -3.95 -0.04 -5.33
N ASN A 118 -5.26 -0.30 -5.22
CA ASN A 118 -6.26 0.56 -5.85
C ASN A 118 -6.29 1.97 -5.25
N HIS A 119 -6.14 2.10 -3.92
CA HIS A 119 -6.01 3.41 -3.26
C HIS A 119 -4.79 4.18 -3.79
N LEU A 120 -3.62 3.53 -3.85
CA LEU A 120 -2.41 4.12 -4.42
C LEU A 120 -2.61 4.54 -5.88
N LEU A 121 -3.19 3.68 -6.71
CA LEU A 121 -3.46 3.97 -8.12
C LEU A 121 -4.36 5.20 -8.31
N VAL A 122 -5.47 5.28 -7.55
CA VAL A 122 -6.39 6.42 -7.61
C VAL A 122 -5.67 7.72 -7.28
N HIS A 123 -4.83 7.73 -6.23
CA HIS A 123 -4.18 8.96 -5.78
C HIS A 123 -2.94 9.34 -6.59
N PHE A 124 -2.16 8.38 -7.09
CA PHE A 124 -1.08 8.66 -8.04
C PHE A 124 -1.62 9.14 -9.39
N SER A 125 -2.65 8.48 -9.94
CA SER A 125 -3.23 8.90 -11.23
C SER A 125 -3.83 10.31 -11.19
N ALA A 126 -4.37 10.75 -10.05
CA ALA A 126 -4.81 12.12 -9.85
C ALA A 126 -3.69 13.16 -10.07
N GLN A 127 -2.43 12.80 -9.81
CA GLN A 127 -1.28 13.71 -9.99
C GLN A 127 -0.90 13.92 -11.46
N LEU A 128 -1.29 13.00 -12.36
CA LEU A 128 -1.05 13.15 -13.80
C LEU A 128 -1.84 14.32 -14.41
N HIS A 129 -2.97 14.67 -13.81
CA HIS A 129 -3.84 15.74 -14.29
C HIS A 129 -3.58 17.09 -13.59
N ALA A 130 -2.93 17.07 -12.43
CA ALA A 130 -2.65 18.27 -11.63
C ALA A 130 -1.44 19.10 -12.13
N SER A 131 -0.65 18.55 -13.07
CA SER A 131 0.57 19.20 -13.60
C SER A 131 0.34 20.02 -14.88
N THR A 132 -0.88 20.50 -15.16
CA THR A 132 -1.21 21.30 -16.35
C THR A 132 -1.50 22.75 -15.99
#